data_AF-A0A822J5X8-F1
#
_entry.id   AF-A0A822J5X8-F1
#
_cell.length_a   1.000
_cell.length_b   1.000
_cell.length_c   1.000
_cell.angle_alpha   90.00
_cell.angle_beta   90.00
_cell.angle_gamma   90.00
#
_symmetry.space_group_name_H-M   'P 1'
#
loop_
_entity.id
_entity.type
_entity.pdbx_description
1 polymer ?
#
loop_
_entity_poly.entity_id
_entity_poly.type
_entity_poly.pdbx_seq_one_letter_code
_entity_poly.pdbx_strand_id
1 'polypeptide(L)'
;MLFYPIRALLISENLIDLQIPRAWDDSQLFYSSLVAFLFWLISYAGYISARVASLTSGKEPIGREIERSQWVLAVLVFLSWVFIMNNLVTNGEFTAFVGNEQNEARTGSGPMFLFSELYMYAFVSYLGVSLSQNQWKKRLKGTHYILIAMVFITSTLLMVGLASRRILAQLLLAMVVVYLVKKGRGGWLAILAVLSTILLAPFFQIFRYINFDAILKGDINFWNIFDIVAPRFFLTNVSSSFEGIDHLGAFLEKANWIDIVVGVDAGSAWIFNAFLSLVPRALWINKPEIYGSVAEQFFLYPWMYVDGAATTTFPVSYITDFIFGFGILFGLAMAFFLGRLLKVLHMYFWQRQSHPVLFGMSLFIFLNVFNVLRAGTGMLQVTLMFLITACFVFGFANVKSAVTSLVKDVFGFQSLKNTVYKPLADSGGVR
;
A
#
# COMPACT_ATOMS: atom_id res chain seq x y z
N MET A 1 -10.15 -8.01 -11.17
CA MET A 1 -10.82 -8.74 -12.28
C MET A 1 -11.02 -7.88 -13.53
N LEU A 2 -11.80 -6.79 -13.51
CA LEU A 2 -12.11 -6.05 -14.74
C LEU A 2 -10.97 -5.19 -15.32
N PHE A 3 -10.00 -4.80 -14.51
CA PHE A 3 -8.92 -3.89 -14.96
C PHE A 3 -7.82 -4.58 -15.79
N TYR A 4 -7.74 -5.92 -15.80
CA TYR A 4 -6.70 -6.66 -16.53
C TYR A 4 -6.93 -6.66 -18.04
N PRO A 5 -8.13 -7.02 -18.53
CA PRO A 5 -8.41 -6.92 -19.96
C PRO A 5 -8.31 -5.48 -20.44
N ILE A 6 -8.70 -4.50 -19.61
CA ILE A 6 -8.57 -3.08 -19.93
C ILE A 6 -7.09 -2.70 -20.12
N ARG A 7 -6.21 -3.06 -19.17
CA ARG A 7 -4.77 -2.78 -19.31
C ARG A 7 -4.16 -3.53 -20.50
N ALA A 8 -4.52 -4.79 -20.73
CA ALA A 8 -4.07 -5.54 -21.91
C ALA A 8 -4.46 -4.83 -23.22
N LEU A 9 -5.72 -4.39 -23.34
CA LEU A 9 -6.20 -3.63 -24.50
C LEU A 9 -5.43 -2.32 -24.66
N LEU A 10 -5.21 -1.57 -23.57
CA LEU A 10 -4.42 -0.33 -23.62
C LEU A 10 -2.97 -0.56 -24.07
N ILE A 11 -2.38 -1.71 -23.75
CA ILE A 11 -1.04 -2.10 -24.19
C ILE A 11 -1.04 -2.50 -25.68
N SER A 12 -1.97 -3.36 -26.09
CA SER A 12 -2.12 -3.83 -27.49
C SER A 12 -2.29 -2.65 -28.45
N GLU A 13 -3.12 -1.66 -28.07
CA GLU A 13 -3.38 -0.45 -28.86
C GLU A 13 -2.29 0.64 -28.71
N ASN A 14 -1.21 0.36 -27.96
CA ASN A 14 -0.12 1.32 -27.67
C ASN A 14 -0.64 2.68 -27.12
N LEU A 15 -1.69 2.63 -26.28
CA LEU A 15 -2.34 3.80 -25.68
C LEU A 15 -1.74 4.22 -24.33
N ILE A 16 -0.81 3.42 -23.80
CA ILE A 16 -0.09 3.71 -22.54
C ILE A 16 1.40 3.49 -22.70
N ASP A 17 2.17 4.13 -21.83
CA ASP A 17 3.61 3.91 -21.71
C ASP A 17 3.88 2.79 -20.71
N LEU A 18 4.79 1.90 -21.08
CA LEU A 18 5.27 0.82 -20.25
C LEU A 18 6.63 1.16 -19.64
N GLN A 19 7.01 0.44 -18.59
CA GLN A 19 8.36 0.53 -18.03
C GLN A 19 9.42 0.29 -19.11
N ILE A 20 9.11 -0.59 -20.07
CA ILE A 20 9.97 -0.89 -21.20
C ILE A 20 9.13 -0.87 -22.47
N PRO A 21 9.49 -0.03 -23.46
CA PRO A 21 8.87 -0.06 -24.78
C PRO A 21 9.12 -1.43 -25.42
N ARG A 22 8.05 -2.16 -25.68
CA ARG A 22 8.09 -3.48 -26.29
C ARG A 22 6.85 -3.67 -27.16
N ALA A 23 7.03 -4.29 -28.33
CA ALA A 23 5.92 -4.83 -29.11
C ALA A 23 5.40 -6.10 -28.44
N TRP A 24 4.15 -6.07 -27.96
CA TRP A 24 3.48 -7.21 -27.38
C TRP A 24 2.70 -7.96 -28.44
N ASP A 25 2.81 -9.29 -28.44
CA ASP A 25 1.90 -10.12 -29.21
C ASP A 25 0.56 -10.25 -28.44
N ASP A 26 -0.55 -10.12 -29.16
CA ASP A 26 -1.89 -10.22 -28.58
C ASP A 26 -2.11 -11.56 -27.88
N SER A 27 -1.48 -12.63 -28.40
CA SER A 27 -1.55 -13.95 -27.75
C SER A 27 -0.89 -13.92 -26.36
N GLN A 28 0.24 -13.23 -26.19
CA GLN A 28 0.93 -13.10 -24.90
C GLN A 28 0.07 -12.36 -23.88
N LEU A 29 -0.55 -11.25 -24.30
CA LEU A 29 -1.46 -10.46 -23.44
C LEU A 29 -2.74 -11.23 -23.09
N PHE A 30 -3.26 -12.02 -24.04
CA PHE A 30 -4.42 -12.88 -23.82
C PHE A 30 -4.13 -13.98 -22.78
N TYR A 31 -3.05 -14.74 -22.95
CA TYR A 31 -2.68 -15.80 -21.99
C TYR A 31 -2.36 -15.23 -20.60
N SER A 32 -1.68 -14.07 -20.54
CA SER A 32 -1.44 -13.36 -19.29
C SER A 32 -2.74 -12.94 -18.61
N SER A 33 -3.72 -12.45 -19.38
CA SER A 33 -5.05 -12.10 -18.87
C SER A 33 -5.78 -13.33 -18.31
N LEU A 34 -5.65 -14.49 -18.98
CA LEU A 34 -6.27 -15.74 -18.54
C LEU A 34 -5.67 -16.25 -17.22
N VAL A 35 -4.34 -16.26 -17.11
CA VAL A 35 -3.65 -16.64 -15.87
C VAL A 35 -4.01 -15.67 -14.75
N ALA A 36 -4.00 -14.36 -15.02
CA ALA A 36 -4.43 -13.37 -14.04
C ALA A 36 -5.87 -13.60 -13.58
N PHE A 37 -6.78 -13.88 -14.51
CA PHE A 37 -8.18 -14.18 -14.21
C PHE A 37 -8.31 -15.39 -13.28
N LEU A 38 -7.54 -16.47 -13.51
CA LEU A 38 -7.54 -17.66 -12.65
C LEU A 38 -7.11 -17.32 -11.20
N PHE A 39 -6.01 -16.58 -11.03
CA PHE A 39 -5.55 -16.15 -9.70
C PHE A 39 -6.59 -15.30 -8.96
N TRP A 40 -7.27 -14.42 -9.69
CA TRP A 40 -8.36 -13.64 -9.12
C TRP A 40 -9.58 -14.46 -8.78
N LEU A 41 -9.93 -15.46 -9.60
CA LEU A 41 -11.02 -16.38 -9.32
C LEU A 41 -10.75 -17.16 -8.04
N ILE A 42 -9.51 -17.64 -7.86
CA ILE A 42 -9.08 -18.31 -6.63
C ILE A 42 -9.04 -17.35 -5.43
N SER A 43 -8.58 -16.10 -5.61
CA SER A 43 -8.68 -15.07 -4.58
C SER A 43 -10.13 -14.78 -4.19
N TYR A 44 -11.04 -14.74 -5.17
CA TYR A 44 -12.47 -14.57 -4.91
C TYR A 44 -13.07 -15.77 -4.17
N ALA A 45 -12.70 -17.00 -4.56
CA ALA A 45 -13.07 -18.22 -3.84
C ALA A 45 -12.59 -18.18 -2.37
N GLY A 46 -11.36 -17.72 -2.15
CA GLY A 46 -10.84 -17.41 -0.82
C GLY A 46 -11.72 -16.41 -0.08
N TYR A 47 -12.00 -15.26 -0.70
CA TYR A 47 -12.82 -14.20 -0.12
C TYR A 47 -14.21 -14.68 0.31
N ILE A 48 -14.91 -15.48 -0.50
CA ILE A 48 -16.24 -16.00 -0.15
C ILE A 48 -16.19 -17.13 0.89
N SER A 49 -15.07 -17.88 0.96
CA SER A 49 -14.90 -19.00 1.91
C SER A 49 -14.61 -18.56 3.35
N ALA A 50 -14.09 -17.35 3.54
CA ALA A 50 -13.72 -16.85 4.85
C ALA A 50 -14.96 -16.55 5.71
N ARG A 51 -14.96 -17.10 6.93
CA ARG A 51 -15.95 -16.86 7.97
C ARG A 51 -15.23 -16.37 9.23
N VAL A 52 -15.85 -15.44 9.95
CA VAL A 52 -15.39 -15.02 11.29
C VAL A 52 -16.39 -15.55 12.31
N ALA A 53 -16.00 -16.57 13.09
CA ALA A 53 -16.92 -17.32 13.96
C ALA A 53 -17.21 -16.65 15.31
N SER A 54 -16.42 -15.70 15.78
CA SER A 54 -16.81 -14.89 16.93
C SER A 54 -15.94 -13.65 16.99
N LEU A 55 -16.59 -12.49 17.02
CA LEU A 55 -15.93 -11.24 17.29
C LEU A 55 -15.48 -11.27 18.74
N THR A 56 -14.17 -11.40 18.97
CA THR A 56 -13.62 -11.00 20.26
C THR A 56 -13.97 -9.53 20.42
N SER A 57 -14.97 -9.21 21.25
CA SER A 57 -15.23 -7.84 21.64
C SER A 57 -13.92 -7.34 22.25
N GLY A 58 -13.22 -6.46 21.54
CA GLY A 58 -12.04 -5.83 22.10
C GLY A 58 -12.49 -5.15 23.38
N LYS A 59 -11.80 -5.40 24.49
CA LYS A 59 -11.94 -4.54 25.67
C LYS A 59 -11.81 -3.10 25.18
N GLU A 60 -12.74 -2.22 25.53
CA GLU A 60 -12.65 -0.82 25.14
C GLU A 60 -11.25 -0.30 25.54
N PRO A 61 -10.50 0.36 24.62
CA PRO A 61 -9.22 0.95 24.96
C PRO A 61 -9.37 1.81 26.22
N ILE A 62 -8.63 1.47 27.28
CA ILE A 62 -8.61 2.28 28.50
C ILE A 62 -8.00 3.65 28.14
N GLY A 63 -8.40 4.75 28.78
CA GLY A 63 -7.92 6.12 28.43
C GLY A 63 -6.40 6.25 28.26
N ARG A 64 -5.62 5.39 28.93
CA ARG A 64 -4.17 5.25 28.80
C ARG A 64 -3.68 4.90 27.38
N GLU A 65 -4.44 4.13 26.60
CA GLU A 65 -4.06 3.78 25.22
C GLU A 65 -4.15 4.99 24.29
N ILE A 66 -5.11 5.89 24.52
CA ILE A 66 -5.22 7.15 23.77
C ILE A 66 -4.03 8.04 24.08
N GLU A 67 -3.73 8.27 25.36
CA GLU A 67 -2.60 9.11 25.76
C GLU A 67 -1.28 8.58 25.21
N ARG A 68 -1.05 7.26 25.32
CA ARG A 68 0.10 6.58 24.72
C ARG A 68 0.15 6.80 23.21
N SER A 69 -0.97 6.63 22.50
CA SER A 69 -1.02 6.83 21.05
C SER A 69 -0.70 8.26 20.63
N GLN A 70 -1.14 9.26 21.41
CA GLN A 70 -0.83 10.67 21.20
C GLN A 70 0.66 10.96 21.40
N TRP A 71 1.24 10.43 22.47
CA TRP A 71 2.67 10.56 22.76
C TRP A 71 3.54 9.91 21.67
N VAL A 72 3.23 8.68 21.29
CA VAL A 72 3.96 7.96 20.24
C VAL A 72 3.86 8.70 18.90
N LEU A 73 2.68 9.20 18.55
CA LEU A 73 2.51 10.01 17.34
C LEU A 73 3.34 11.29 17.39
N ALA A 74 3.32 12.03 18.51
CA ALA A 74 4.10 13.26 18.69
C ALA A 74 5.61 13.00 18.54
N VAL A 75 6.12 11.93 19.17
CA VAL A 75 7.53 11.53 19.07
C VAL A 75 7.90 11.18 17.62
N LEU A 76 7.07 10.42 16.92
CA LEU A 76 7.38 10.03 15.53
C LEU A 76 7.27 11.20 14.55
N VAL A 77 6.36 12.16 14.80
CA VAL A 77 6.34 13.45 14.09
C VAL A 77 7.64 14.21 14.36
N PHE A 78 8.10 14.29 15.61
CA PHE A 78 9.37 14.93 15.95
C PHE A 78 10.56 14.26 15.23
N LEU A 79 10.63 12.93 15.18
CA LEU A 79 11.66 12.23 14.42
C LEU A 79 11.59 12.51 12.91
N SER A 80 10.39 12.70 12.37
CA SER A 80 10.22 13.13 10.97
C SER A 80 10.80 14.53 10.74
N TRP A 81 10.67 15.43 11.71
CA TRP A 81 11.31 16.75 11.68
C TRP A 81 12.83 16.66 11.78
N VAL A 82 13.37 15.75 12.61
CA VAL A 82 14.82 15.48 12.62
C VAL A 82 15.30 15.03 11.24
N PHE A 83 14.55 14.16 10.56
CA PHE A 83 14.85 13.79 9.19
C PHE A 83 14.83 14.99 8.23
N ILE A 84 13.79 15.83 8.29
CA ILE A 84 13.67 17.04 7.46
C ILE A 84 14.88 17.95 7.68
N MET A 85 15.21 18.27 8.94
CA MET A 85 16.30 19.19 9.26
C MET A 85 17.67 18.65 8.82
N ASN A 86 17.87 17.33 8.83
CA ASN A 86 19.15 16.74 8.51
C ASN A 86 19.36 16.44 7.02
N ASN A 87 18.28 16.24 6.26
CA ASN A 87 18.37 15.77 4.86
C ASN A 87 17.75 16.74 3.85
N LEU A 88 16.85 17.63 4.29
CA LEU A 88 16.13 18.55 3.41
C LEU A 88 16.43 20.00 3.73
N VAL A 89 17.20 20.29 4.78
CA VAL A 89 17.61 21.66 5.12
C VAL A 89 19.12 21.76 5.04
N THR A 90 19.61 22.48 4.03
CA THR A 90 21.03 22.71 3.80
C THR A 90 21.30 24.21 3.89
N ASN A 91 22.22 24.63 4.75
CA ASN A 91 22.54 26.05 4.99
C ASN A 91 21.33 26.93 5.36
N GLY A 92 20.29 26.34 5.99
CA GLY A 92 19.06 27.03 6.37
C GLY A 92 18.00 27.11 5.27
N GLU A 93 18.28 26.59 4.07
CA GLU A 93 17.33 26.53 2.96
C GLU A 93 16.73 25.14 2.80
N PHE A 94 15.43 25.07 2.47
CA PHE A 94 14.75 23.82 2.21
C PHE A 94 15.03 23.35 0.78
N THR A 95 15.79 22.26 0.64
CA THR A 95 16.20 21.65 -0.62
C THR A 95 15.51 20.29 -0.77
N ALA A 96 14.50 20.23 -1.63
CA ALA A 96 13.84 18.96 -1.97
C ALA A 96 14.75 18.06 -2.80
N PHE A 97 14.62 16.74 -2.64
CA PHE A 97 15.33 15.78 -3.48
C PHE A 97 14.88 15.89 -4.94
N VAL A 98 15.85 15.84 -5.86
CA VAL A 98 15.59 15.87 -7.31
C VAL A 98 16.04 14.55 -7.94
N GLY A 99 15.15 13.93 -8.73
CA GLY A 99 15.49 12.72 -9.49
C GLY A 99 15.90 11.53 -8.60
N ASN A 100 17.12 11.02 -8.81
CA ASN A 100 17.64 9.81 -8.14
C ASN A 100 18.26 10.07 -6.76
N GLU A 101 18.49 11.33 -6.38
CA GLU A 101 19.07 11.68 -5.07
C GLU A 101 18.27 11.08 -3.91
N GLN A 102 16.94 11.00 -4.04
CA GLN A 102 16.08 10.35 -3.06
C GLN A 102 16.42 8.87 -2.88
N ASN A 103 16.66 8.15 -3.97
CA ASN A 103 16.97 6.72 -3.93
C ASN A 103 18.37 6.47 -3.36
N GLU A 104 19.32 7.34 -3.70
CA GLU A 104 20.67 7.32 -3.13
C GLU A 104 20.65 7.64 -1.63
N ALA A 105 19.91 8.67 -1.23
CA ALA A 105 19.69 9.03 0.17
C ALA A 105 19.00 7.88 0.93
N ARG A 106 18.02 7.19 0.34
CA ARG A 106 17.41 5.98 0.92
C ARG A 106 18.44 4.90 1.23
N THR A 107 19.39 4.68 0.33
CA THR A 107 20.45 3.69 0.52
C THR A 107 21.54 4.14 1.48
N GLY A 108 21.91 5.43 1.47
CA GLY A 108 23.03 5.98 2.23
C GLY A 108 22.70 6.47 3.64
N SER A 109 21.51 7.04 3.86
CA SER A 109 21.09 7.59 5.16
C SER A 109 20.57 6.53 6.15
N GLY A 110 20.47 5.27 5.71
CA GLY A 110 20.19 4.13 6.58
C GLY A 110 18.86 4.25 7.34
N PRO A 111 18.82 3.97 8.66
CA PRO A 111 17.58 4.02 9.45
C PRO A 111 16.90 5.39 9.50
N MET A 112 17.63 6.50 9.26
CA MET A 112 17.06 7.85 9.29
C MET A 112 15.95 8.02 8.25
N PHE A 113 16.06 7.37 7.10
CA PHE A 113 15.03 7.45 6.07
C PHE A 113 13.69 6.84 6.56
N LEU A 114 13.71 5.90 7.50
CA LEU A 114 12.47 5.37 8.08
C LEU A 114 11.68 6.45 8.83
N PHE A 115 12.36 7.43 9.42
CA PHE A 115 11.70 8.50 10.17
C PHE A 115 10.79 9.36 9.31
N SER A 116 10.99 9.40 7.98
CA SER A 116 10.07 10.11 7.09
C SER A 116 8.72 9.42 6.90
N GLU A 117 8.53 8.17 7.34
CA GLU A 117 7.30 7.41 7.08
C GLU A 117 6.62 6.85 8.34
N LEU A 118 7.37 6.60 9.43
CA LEU A 118 6.83 5.96 10.64
C LEU A 118 5.65 6.72 11.28
N TYR A 119 5.65 8.06 11.22
CA TYR A 119 4.55 8.86 11.78
C TYR A 119 3.21 8.59 11.07
N MET A 120 3.22 8.22 9.78
CA MET A 120 2.00 7.86 9.05
C MET A 120 1.39 6.58 9.59
N TYR A 121 2.21 5.56 9.89
CA TYR A 121 1.75 4.30 10.47
C TYR A 121 1.17 4.53 11.88
N ALA A 122 1.83 5.39 12.66
CA ALA A 122 1.34 5.81 13.97
C ALA A 122 0.03 6.60 13.86
N PHE A 123 -0.11 7.45 12.85
CA PHE A 123 -1.33 8.20 12.61
C PHE A 123 -2.50 7.28 12.23
N VAL A 124 -2.30 6.31 11.35
CA VAL A 124 -3.34 5.32 11.02
C VAL A 124 -3.74 4.50 12.26
N SER A 125 -2.76 4.09 13.07
CA SER A 125 -3.02 3.42 14.35
C SER A 125 -3.80 4.32 15.33
N TYR A 126 -3.40 5.59 15.45
CA TYR A 126 -4.05 6.62 16.25
C TYR A 126 -5.50 6.86 15.83
N LEU A 127 -5.76 6.90 14.51
CA LEU A 127 -7.11 6.96 13.99
C LEU A 127 -7.92 5.73 14.44
N GLY A 128 -7.33 4.53 14.39
CA GLY A 128 -7.99 3.31 14.88
C GLY A 128 -8.38 3.36 16.37
N VAL A 129 -7.51 3.87 17.24
CA VAL A 129 -7.83 4.09 18.67
C VAL A 129 -8.92 5.16 18.82
N SER A 130 -8.71 6.32 18.20
CA SER A 130 -9.52 7.50 18.43
C SER A 130 -10.95 7.34 17.92
N LEU A 131 -11.14 6.51 16.88
CA LEU A 131 -12.43 6.39 16.17
C LEU A 131 -13.20 5.11 16.49
N SER A 132 -12.55 4.08 17.01
CA SER A 132 -13.25 2.91 17.60
C SER A 132 -14.06 3.32 18.84
N GLN A 133 -13.69 4.40 19.51
CA GLN A 133 -14.45 4.92 20.64
C GLN A 133 -15.55 5.89 20.18
N ASN A 134 -16.80 5.57 20.52
CA ASN A 134 -17.95 6.50 20.43
C ASN A 134 -17.78 7.78 21.29
N GLN A 135 -16.63 7.93 21.97
CA GLN A 135 -16.26 9.05 22.84
C GLN A 135 -15.52 10.19 22.14
N TRP A 136 -15.31 10.14 20.82
CA TRP A 136 -14.71 11.23 20.03
C TRP A 136 -15.26 12.61 20.39
N LYS A 137 -16.58 12.74 20.61
CA LYS A 137 -17.21 14.02 20.97
C LYS A 137 -16.89 14.50 22.40
N LYS A 138 -16.59 13.59 23.33
CA LYS A 138 -16.33 13.92 24.75
C LYS A 138 -14.85 14.16 25.06
N ARG A 139 -13.93 13.79 24.16
CA ARG A 139 -12.47 13.81 24.41
C ARG A 139 -11.63 14.52 23.34
N LEU A 140 -12.25 15.16 22.35
CA LEU A 140 -11.58 16.12 21.46
C LEU A 140 -11.14 17.36 22.27
N LYS A 141 -10.02 17.23 22.98
CA LYS A 141 -9.29 18.36 23.57
C LYS A 141 -8.47 19.03 22.47
N GLY A 142 -8.04 20.27 22.70
CA GLY A 142 -7.19 21.03 21.76
C GLY A 142 -5.94 20.25 21.29
N THR A 143 -5.42 19.34 22.13
CA THR A 143 -4.30 18.45 21.79
C THR A 143 -4.53 17.58 20.55
N HIS A 144 -5.78 17.13 20.29
CA HIS A 144 -6.09 16.33 19.11
C HIS A 144 -5.95 17.14 17.83
N TYR A 145 -6.45 18.38 17.83
CA TYR A 145 -6.36 19.28 16.68
C TYR A 145 -4.92 19.70 16.41
N ILE A 146 -4.15 19.96 17.47
CA ILE A 146 -2.71 20.25 17.36
C ILE A 146 -1.98 19.06 16.73
N LEU A 147 -2.22 17.84 17.19
CA LEU A 147 -1.57 16.65 16.61
C LEU A 147 -1.93 16.43 15.15
N ILE A 148 -3.21 16.57 14.78
CA ILE A 148 -3.63 16.49 13.38
C ILE A 148 -2.93 17.57 12.55
N ALA A 149 -2.91 18.82 13.02
CA ALA A 149 -2.24 19.91 12.33
C ALA A 149 -0.74 19.64 12.14
N MET A 150 -0.05 19.16 13.18
CA MET A 150 1.36 18.77 13.09
C MET A 150 1.59 17.67 12.05
N VAL A 151 0.77 16.61 12.05
CA VAL A 151 0.84 15.54 11.05
C VAL A 151 0.66 16.10 9.64
N PHE A 152 -0.32 16.99 9.44
CA PHE A 152 -0.55 17.62 8.15
C PHE A 152 0.63 18.48 7.69
N ILE A 153 1.15 19.34 8.55
CA ILE A 153 2.30 20.21 8.23
C ILE A 153 3.51 19.35 7.86
N THR A 154 3.85 18.36 8.68
CA THR A 154 4.95 17.42 8.41
C THR A 154 4.76 16.70 7.08
N SER A 155 3.53 16.28 6.77
CA SER A 155 3.22 15.56 5.53
C SER A 155 3.30 16.43 4.30
N THR A 156 2.91 17.69 4.40
CA THR A 156 3.06 18.67 3.31
C THR A 156 4.54 18.92 3.03
N LEU A 157 5.35 19.14 4.08
CA LEU A 157 6.79 19.33 3.93
C LEU A 157 7.46 18.10 3.31
N LEU A 158 7.15 16.90 3.78
CA LEU A 158 7.70 15.66 3.22
C LEU A 158 7.18 15.35 1.83
N MET A 159 5.93 15.71 1.50
CA MET A 159 5.41 15.59 0.13
C MET A 159 6.28 16.39 -0.85
N VAL A 160 6.63 17.62 -0.48
CA VAL A 160 7.52 18.48 -1.28
C VAL A 160 8.95 17.94 -1.25
N GLY A 161 9.52 17.71 -0.06
CA GLY A 161 10.92 17.32 0.11
C GLY A 161 11.29 15.96 -0.46
N LEU A 162 10.38 14.98 -0.36
CA LEU A 162 10.55 13.65 -0.95
C LEU A 162 9.94 13.53 -2.35
N ALA A 163 9.44 14.63 -2.91
CA ALA A 163 8.70 14.65 -4.17
C ALA A 163 7.65 13.52 -4.25
N SER A 164 6.91 13.25 -3.18
CA SER A 164 6.00 12.10 -3.09
C SER A 164 4.58 12.49 -2.67
N ARG A 165 3.68 12.53 -3.66
CA ARG A 165 2.24 12.77 -3.45
C ARG A 165 1.55 11.79 -2.49
N ARG A 166 2.11 10.58 -2.33
CA ARG A 166 1.48 9.48 -1.59
C ARG A 166 1.30 9.83 -0.11
N ILE A 167 2.26 10.59 0.44
CA ILE A 167 2.32 10.92 1.87
C ILE A 167 1.06 11.69 2.29
N LEU A 168 0.76 12.81 1.63
CA LEU A 168 -0.41 13.62 1.96
C LEU A 168 -1.72 12.97 1.50
N ALA A 169 -1.75 12.37 0.30
CA ALA A 169 -2.95 11.76 -0.26
C ALA A 169 -3.47 10.61 0.61
N GLN A 170 -2.58 9.76 1.12
CA GLN A 170 -2.95 8.63 1.97
C GLN A 170 -3.55 9.08 3.32
N LEU A 171 -3.07 10.19 3.88
CA LEU A 171 -3.60 10.75 5.13
C LEU A 171 -4.99 11.35 4.94
N LEU A 172 -5.16 12.15 3.89
CA LEU A 172 -6.46 12.70 3.51
C LEU A 172 -7.49 11.59 3.28
N LEU A 173 -7.10 10.57 2.53
CA LEU A 173 -7.94 9.40 2.27
C LEU A 173 -8.28 8.67 3.58
N ALA A 174 -7.30 8.45 4.47
CA ALA A 174 -7.52 7.81 5.76
C ALA A 174 -8.62 8.52 6.56
N MET A 175 -8.57 9.85 6.66
CA MET A 175 -9.56 10.63 7.40
C MET A 175 -10.93 10.63 6.73
N VAL A 176 -11.00 10.75 5.40
CA VAL A 176 -12.26 10.71 4.66
C VAL A 176 -12.94 9.35 4.84
N VAL A 177 -12.19 8.27 4.61
CA VAL A 177 -12.68 6.89 4.74
C VAL A 177 -13.18 6.62 6.17
N VAL A 178 -12.40 6.98 7.17
CA VAL A 178 -12.79 6.90 8.57
C VAL A 178 -14.06 7.69 8.88
N TYR A 179 -14.17 8.92 8.38
CA TYR A 179 -15.33 9.77 8.58
C TYR A 179 -16.60 9.13 8.00
N LEU A 180 -16.50 8.57 6.80
CA LEU A 180 -17.60 7.88 6.11
C LEU A 180 -18.04 6.62 6.86
N VAL A 181 -17.09 5.77 7.25
CA VAL A 181 -17.35 4.54 8.05
C VAL A 181 -18.10 4.89 9.33
N LYS A 182 -17.64 5.93 10.04
CA LYS A 182 -18.25 6.38 11.29
C LYS A 182 -19.67 6.90 11.12
N LYS A 183 -19.92 7.69 10.08
CA LYS A 183 -21.25 8.24 9.79
C LYS A 183 -22.28 7.16 9.43
N GLY A 184 -21.87 5.90 9.24
CA GLY A 184 -22.75 4.83 8.75
C GLY A 184 -23.26 5.11 7.35
N ARG A 185 -22.71 6.13 6.67
CA ARG A 185 -23.04 6.47 5.31
C ARG A 185 -22.22 5.56 4.41
N GLY A 186 -22.85 4.46 4.02
CA GLY A 186 -22.55 3.56 2.92
C GLY A 186 -21.09 3.13 2.78
N GLY A 187 -20.81 1.83 2.97
CA GLY A 187 -19.50 1.28 2.60
C GLY A 187 -19.11 1.59 1.15
N TRP A 188 -20.10 1.80 0.29
CA TRP A 188 -19.94 2.28 -1.08
C TRP A 188 -19.23 3.64 -1.20
N LEU A 189 -19.49 4.62 -0.34
CA LEU A 189 -18.82 5.93 -0.42
C LEU A 189 -17.34 5.83 -0.05
N ALA A 190 -16.97 4.96 0.89
CA ALA A 190 -15.55 4.73 1.19
C ALA A 190 -14.85 3.97 0.05
N ILE A 191 -15.55 3.03 -0.60
CA ILE A 191 -15.06 2.38 -1.81
C ILE A 191 -14.85 3.41 -2.93
N LEU A 192 -15.83 4.29 -3.16
CA LEU A 192 -15.71 5.38 -4.14
C LEU A 192 -14.55 6.33 -3.79
N ALA A 193 -14.32 6.64 -2.51
CA ALA A 193 -13.18 7.46 -2.09
C ALA A 193 -11.82 6.78 -2.37
N VAL A 194 -11.73 5.46 -2.20
CA VAL A 194 -10.52 4.72 -2.58
C VAL A 194 -10.36 4.66 -4.10
N LEU A 195 -11.44 4.40 -4.84
CA LEU A 195 -11.42 4.38 -6.31
C LEU A 195 -11.08 5.75 -6.90
N SER A 196 -11.55 6.84 -6.28
CA SER A 196 -11.24 8.20 -6.73
C SER A 196 -9.75 8.49 -6.62
N THR A 197 -8.99 7.81 -5.75
CA THR A 197 -7.53 8.00 -5.71
C THR A 197 -6.81 7.53 -6.97
N ILE A 198 -7.37 6.55 -7.69
CA ILE A 198 -6.86 6.14 -9.01
C ILE A 198 -7.13 7.24 -10.04
N LEU A 199 -8.37 7.75 -10.07
CA LEU A 199 -8.79 8.78 -11.04
C LEU A 199 -8.14 10.15 -10.75
N LEU A 200 -7.85 10.43 -9.48
CA LEU A 200 -7.19 11.65 -9.03
C LEU A 200 -5.67 11.55 -9.10
N ALA A 201 -5.09 10.35 -9.25
CA ALA A 201 -3.65 10.17 -9.34
C ALA A 201 -3.04 11.04 -10.45
N PRO A 202 -3.52 11.05 -11.71
CA PRO A 202 -2.98 11.93 -12.75
C PRO A 202 -2.89 13.40 -12.31
N PHE A 203 -3.93 13.93 -11.66
CA PHE A 203 -3.96 15.31 -11.15
C PHE A 203 -2.91 15.55 -10.08
N PHE A 204 -2.75 14.62 -9.12
CA PHE A 204 -1.68 14.73 -8.13
C PHE A 204 -0.27 14.58 -8.73
N GLN A 205 -0.12 13.91 -9.89
CA GLN A 205 1.17 13.87 -10.61
C GLN A 205 1.51 15.23 -11.20
N ILE A 206 0.51 15.91 -11.75
CA ILE A 206 0.66 17.27 -12.28
C ILE A 206 1.07 18.20 -11.15
N PHE A 207 0.34 18.21 -10.02
CA PHE A 207 0.71 19.01 -8.85
C PHE A 207 2.14 18.75 -8.33
N ARG A 208 2.65 17.53 -8.49
CA ARG A 208 4.03 17.18 -8.12
C ARG A 208 5.09 17.85 -9.01
N TYR A 209 4.86 17.88 -10.33
CA TYR A 209 5.83 18.40 -11.30
C TYR A 209 5.58 19.84 -11.73
N ILE A 210 4.52 20.45 -11.24
CA ILE A 210 4.31 21.88 -11.37
C ILE A 210 5.49 22.60 -10.70
N ASN A 211 6.25 23.35 -11.50
CA ASN A 211 7.18 24.32 -11.00
C ASN A 211 6.39 25.54 -10.51
N PHE A 212 6.03 25.54 -9.22
CA PHE A 212 5.26 26.62 -8.61
C PHE A 212 5.96 27.99 -8.73
N ASP A 213 7.30 28.01 -8.76
CA ASP A 213 8.07 29.25 -8.95
C ASP A 213 7.88 29.83 -10.36
N ALA A 214 7.84 28.97 -11.38
CA ALA A 214 7.54 29.38 -12.77
C ALA A 214 6.07 29.83 -12.96
N ILE A 215 5.11 29.25 -12.22
CA ILE A 215 3.72 29.73 -12.22
C ILE A 215 3.62 31.11 -11.54
N LEU A 216 4.27 31.29 -10.40
CA LEU A 216 4.25 32.55 -9.65
C LEU A 216 4.92 33.69 -10.42
N LYS A 217 5.91 33.37 -11.27
CA LYS A 217 6.58 34.32 -12.19
C LYS A 217 5.79 34.59 -13.47
N GLY A 218 4.69 33.87 -13.72
CA GLY A 218 3.84 34.04 -14.89
C GLY A 218 4.36 33.38 -16.16
N ASP A 219 5.42 32.57 -16.07
CA ASP A 219 6.08 31.93 -17.22
C ASP A 219 5.27 30.73 -17.77
N ILE A 220 4.35 30.17 -16.98
CA ILE A 220 3.51 29.03 -17.35
C ILE A 220 2.04 29.39 -17.10
N ASN A 221 1.23 29.40 -18.15
CA ASN A 221 -0.21 29.56 -18.03
C ASN A 221 -0.84 28.27 -17.44
N PHE A 222 -1.65 28.40 -16.38
CA PHE A 222 -2.28 27.27 -15.68
C PHE A 222 -3.08 26.36 -16.62
N TRP A 223 -3.65 26.93 -17.70
CA TRP A 223 -4.41 26.19 -18.70
C TRP A 223 -3.54 25.32 -19.62
N ASN A 224 -2.31 25.75 -19.93
CA ASN A 224 -1.36 24.97 -20.73
C ASN A 224 -0.88 23.70 -20.00
N ILE A 225 -1.04 23.64 -18.67
CA ILE A 225 -0.75 22.46 -17.86
C ILE A 225 -1.71 21.31 -18.20
N PHE A 226 -2.95 21.61 -18.57
CA PHE A 226 -3.93 20.61 -19.00
C PHE A 226 -3.65 20.10 -20.43
N ASP A 227 -3.09 20.94 -21.29
CA ASP A 227 -2.64 20.52 -22.63
C ASP A 227 -1.42 19.57 -22.56
N ILE A 228 -0.62 19.65 -21.48
CA ILE A 228 0.46 18.70 -21.16
C ILE A 228 -0.09 17.33 -20.70
N VAL A 229 -1.33 17.27 -20.23
CA VAL A 229 -2.00 16.01 -19.88
C VAL A 229 -2.49 15.34 -21.16
N ALA A 230 -1.54 14.84 -21.96
CA ALA A 230 -1.87 13.97 -23.08
C ALA A 230 -2.78 12.83 -22.56
N PRO A 231 -3.85 12.46 -23.28
CA PRO A 231 -4.70 11.32 -22.91
C PRO A 231 -3.90 10.06 -22.58
N ARG A 232 -2.80 9.84 -23.31
CA ARG A 232 -1.80 8.80 -23.04
C ARG A 232 -1.20 8.89 -21.64
N PHE A 233 -0.74 10.05 -21.19
CA PHE A 233 -0.20 10.25 -19.84
C PHE A 233 -1.24 9.95 -18.75
N PHE A 234 -2.48 10.40 -18.95
CA PHE A 234 -3.59 10.11 -18.04
C PHE A 234 -3.85 8.60 -17.95
N LEU A 235 -3.97 7.94 -19.10
CA LEU A 235 -4.19 6.49 -19.20
C LEU A 235 -3.03 5.71 -18.59
N THR A 236 -1.78 6.12 -18.81
CA THR A 236 -0.58 5.53 -18.20
C THR A 236 -0.65 5.61 -16.67
N ASN A 237 -0.97 6.78 -16.11
CA ASN A 237 -1.06 6.96 -14.66
C ASN A 237 -2.20 6.13 -14.04
N VAL A 238 -3.37 6.11 -14.67
CA VAL A 238 -4.49 5.27 -14.24
C VAL A 238 -4.11 3.80 -14.32
N SER A 239 -3.55 3.37 -15.45
CA SER A 239 -3.10 2.00 -15.70
C SER A 239 -2.06 1.52 -14.68
N SER A 240 -1.13 2.40 -14.28
CA SER A 240 -0.06 2.09 -13.30
C SER A 240 -0.56 1.75 -11.89
N SER A 241 -1.84 2.04 -11.59
CA SER A 241 -2.50 1.66 -10.34
C SER A 241 -2.99 0.22 -10.34
N PHE A 242 -3.07 -0.40 -11.53
CA PHE A 242 -3.43 -1.78 -11.70
C PHE A 242 -2.19 -2.67 -11.78
N GLU A 243 -2.44 -3.96 -11.67
CA GLU A 243 -1.41 -4.98 -11.75
C GLU A 243 -0.69 -4.98 -13.11
N GLY A 244 0.62 -5.24 -13.10
CA GLY A 244 1.45 -5.26 -14.29
C GLY A 244 1.26 -6.53 -15.12
N ILE A 245 0.25 -6.55 -16.00
CA ILE A 245 0.04 -7.68 -16.92
C ILE A 245 1.21 -7.89 -17.88
N ASP A 246 1.94 -6.82 -18.19
CA ASP A 246 3.22 -6.79 -18.89
C ASP A 246 4.31 -7.56 -18.13
N HIS A 247 4.35 -7.52 -16.80
CA HIS A 247 5.28 -8.33 -16.01
C HIS A 247 4.93 -9.82 -16.09
N LEU A 248 3.64 -10.16 -16.04
CA LEU A 248 3.18 -11.54 -16.18
C LEU A 248 3.43 -12.08 -17.59
N GLY A 249 3.22 -11.29 -18.63
CA GLY A 249 3.53 -11.67 -20.01
C GLY A 249 5.01 -11.90 -20.23
N ALA A 250 5.86 -11.01 -19.73
CA ALA A 250 7.31 -11.19 -19.78
C ALA A 250 7.78 -12.43 -19.01
N PHE A 251 7.13 -12.73 -17.88
CA PHE A 251 7.41 -13.94 -17.11
C PHE A 251 7.05 -15.20 -17.91
N LEU A 252 5.82 -15.28 -18.43
CA LEU A 252 5.31 -16.47 -19.15
C LEU A 252 6.08 -16.76 -20.43
N GLU A 253 6.64 -15.74 -21.07
CA GLU A 253 7.50 -15.92 -22.24
C GLU A 253 8.89 -16.48 -21.87
N LYS A 254 9.47 -16.04 -20.76
CA LYS A 254 10.84 -16.38 -20.37
C LYS A 254 10.94 -17.66 -19.55
N ALA A 255 9.96 -17.89 -18.70
CA ALA A 255 9.92 -19.02 -17.79
C ALA A 255 9.73 -20.32 -18.58
N ASN A 256 10.58 -21.31 -18.33
CA ASN A 256 10.35 -22.65 -18.84
C ASN A 256 9.23 -23.35 -18.04
N TRP A 257 8.77 -24.52 -18.49
CA TRP A 257 7.67 -25.21 -17.81
C TRP A 257 7.99 -25.59 -16.35
N ILE A 258 9.25 -25.88 -16.04
CA ILE A 258 9.71 -26.21 -14.68
C ILE A 258 9.58 -24.97 -13.81
N ASP A 259 10.11 -23.84 -14.26
CA ASP A 259 10.05 -22.55 -13.56
C ASP A 259 8.59 -22.17 -13.22
N ILE A 260 7.65 -22.43 -14.13
CA ILE A 260 6.22 -22.18 -13.90
C ILE A 260 5.65 -23.10 -12.81
N VAL A 261 6.07 -24.36 -12.76
CA VAL A 261 5.52 -25.36 -11.83
C VAL A 261 6.12 -25.25 -10.44
N VAL A 262 7.44 -25.09 -10.32
CA VAL A 262 8.16 -25.13 -9.03
C VAL A 262 8.68 -23.76 -8.57
N GLY A 263 8.67 -22.75 -9.43
CA GLY A 263 9.27 -21.44 -9.18
C GLY A 263 10.68 -21.34 -9.76
N VAL A 264 11.11 -20.12 -10.03
CA VAL A 264 12.42 -19.78 -10.59
C VAL A 264 13.52 -19.86 -9.53
N ASP A 265 13.22 -19.44 -8.30
CA ASP A 265 14.25 -19.24 -7.27
C ASP A 265 13.93 -19.86 -5.90
N ALA A 266 12.95 -20.75 -5.86
CA ALA A 266 12.48 -21.44 -4.66
C ALA A 266 12.12 -20.49 -3.49
N GLY A 267 11.68 -19.27 -3.80
CA GLY A 267 11.19 -18.28 -2.84
C GLY A 267 12.28 -17.40 -2.25
N SER A 268 13.48 -17.41 -2.83
CA SER A 268 14.60 -16.62 -2.31
C SER A 268 14.29 -15.12 -2.35
N ALA A 269 13.79 -14.61 -3.48
CA ALA A 269 13.37 -13.23 -3.69
C ALA A 269 12.19 -12.89 -2.78
N TRP A 270 11.22 -13.80 -2.66
CA TRP A 270 10.06 -13.64 -1.79
C TRP A 270 10.46 -13.43 -0.32
N ILE A 271 11.32 -14.30 0.23
CA ILE A 271 11.82 -14.20 1.62
C ILE A 271 12.62 -12.91 1.79
N PHE A 272 13.41 -12.56 0.78
CA PHE A 272 14.23 -11.36 0.83
C PHE A 272 13.35 -10.10 0.87
N ASN A 273 12.34 -9.99 0.01
CA ASN A 273 11.36 -8.89 0.02
C ASN A 273 10.59 -8.83 1.34
N ALA A 274 10.13 -9.98 1.84
CA ALA A 274 9.27 -10.03 3.02
C ALA A 274 9.99 -9.66 4.33
N PHE A 275 11.25 -10.04 4.49
CA PHE A 275 11.96 -9.95 5.78
C PHE A 275 13.32 -9.27 5.72
N LEU A 276 14.16 -9.67 4.76
CA LEU A 276 15.58 -9.28 4.75
C LEU A 276 15.84 -7.91 4.12
N SER A 277 14.89 -7.43 3.31
CA SER A 277 14.88 -6.11 2.70
C SER A 277 14.93 -4.99 3.74
N LEU A 278 14.34 -5.21 4.92
CA LEU A 278 14.30 -4.25 6.03
C LEU A 278 15.63 -4.06 6.75
N VAL A 279 16.58 -4.99 6.59
CA VAL A 279 17.90 -4.85 7.20
C VAL A 279 18.67 -3.75 6.45
N PRO A 280 19.01 -2.62 7.10
CA PRO A 280 19.74 -1.54 6.46
C PRO A 280 21.15 -2.00 6.03
N ARG A 281 21.67 -1.47 4.92
CA ARG A 281 23.05 -1.75 4.47
C ARG A 281 24.11 -1.35 5.51
N ALA A 282 23.80 -0.36 6.35
CA ALA A 282 24.64 0.01 7.50
C ALA A 282 24.83 -1.13 8.52
N LEU A 283 23.87 -2.05 8.64
CA LEU A 283 23.95 -3.24 9.51
C LEU A 283 24.41 -4.50 8.74
N TRP A 284 24.14 -4.58 7.43
CA TRP A 284 24.58 -5.65 6.54
C TRP A 284 25.33 -5.06 5.36
N ILE A 285 26.63 -4.83 5.56
CA ILE A 285 27.50 -4.17 4.57
C ILE A 285 27.50 -4.93 3.24
N ASN A 286 27.60 -6.26 3.30
CA ASN A 286 27.61 -7.14 2.13
C ASN A 286 26.20 -7.59 1.69
N LYS A 287 25.16 -6.77 1.93
CA LYS A 287 23.81 -7.07 1.46
C LYS A 287 23.85 -7.15 -0.08
N PRO A 288 23.29 -8.20 -0.71
CA PRO A 288 23.23 -8.29 -2.17
C PRO A 288 22.66 -7.03 -2.82
N GLU A 289 23.02 -6.75 -4.07
CA GLU A 289 22.43 -5.63 -4.83
C GLU A 289 21.19 -6.07 -5.62
N ILE A 290 21.24 -7.29 -6.16
CA ILE A 290 20.15 -7.93 -6.87
C ILE A 290 19.46 -8.90 -5.93
N TYR A 291 18.32 -8.50 -5.37
CA TYR A 291 17.52 -9.32 -4.46
C TYR A 291 16.05 -8.91 -4.52
N GLY A 292 15.17 -9.82 -4.07
CA GLY A 292 13.75 -9.50 -3.96
C GLY A 292 13.17 -9.02 -5.29
N SER A 293 12.43 -7.92 -5.26
CA SER A 293 11.79 -7.34 -6.44
C SER A 293 12.79 -6.88 -7.51
N VAL A 294 14.04 -6.60 -7.14
CA VAL A 294 15.12 -6.31 -8.09
C VAL A 294 15.54 -7.59 -8.82
N ALA A 295 15.59 -8.73 -8.14
CA ALA A 295 15.91 -10.02 -8.76
C ALA A 295 14.81 -10.46 -9.73
N GLU A 296 13.55 -10.30 -9.34
CA GLU A 296 12.39 -10.57 -10.20
C GLU A 296 12.45 -9.68 -11.46
N GLN A 297 12.70 -8.38 -11.31
CA GLN A 297 12.84 -7.49 -12.46
C GLN A 297 14.08 -7.78 -13.31
N PHE A 298 15.19 -8.20 -12.71
CA PHE A 298 16.38 -8.60 -13.45
C PHE A 298 16.09 -9.81 -14.35
N PHE A 299 15.30 -10.78 -13.86
CA PHE A 299 14.83 -11.89 -14.67
C PHE A 299 13.93 -11.43 -15.82
N LEU A 300 12.95 -10.57 -15.53
CA LEU A 300 12.01 -10.06 -16.54
C LEU A 300 12.69 -9.16 -17.57
N TYR A 301 13.68 -8.36 -17.16
CA TYR A 301 14.25 -7.27 -17.95
C TYR A 301 15.76 -7.08 -17.68
N PRO A 302 16.62 -8.06 -18.01
CA PRO A 302 18.03 -8.04 -17.64
C PRO A 302 18.79 -6.83 -18.23
N TRP A 303 18.44 -6.38 -19.43
CA TRP A 303 19.06 -5.24 -20.10
C TRP A 303 18.88 -3.91 -19.34
N MET A 304 17.82 -3.76 -18.52
CA MET A 304 17.66 -2.59 -17.65
C MET A 304 18.84 -2.41 -16.69
N TYR A 305 19.48 -3.51 -16.32
CA TYR A 305 20.57 -3.56 -15.35
C TYR A 305 21.95 -3.66 -16.00
N VAL A 306 22.02 -4.11 -17.26
CA VAL A 306 23.27 -4.27 -18.03
C VAL A 306 23.63 -2.98 -18.78
N ASP A 307 22.66 -2.27 -19.36
CA ASP A 307 22.89 -1.12 -20.25
C ASP A 307 22.74 0.26 -19.56
N GLY A 308 22.62 0.27 -18.23
CA GLY A 308 22.73 1.49 -17.40
C GLY A 308 21.52 2.43 -17.38
N ALA A 309 20.36 2.05 -17.92
CA ALA A 309 19.20 2.94 -18.08
C ALA A 309 17.95 2.54 -17.27
N ALA A 310 18.11 1.97 -16.06
CA ALA A 310 16.96 1.80 -15.16
C ALA A 310 16.57 3.16 -14.54
N THR A 311 15.72 3.94 -15.23
CA THR A 311 15.23 5.23 -14.73
C THR A 311 14.06 5.08 -13.74
N THR A 312 13.31 3.98 -13.81
CA THR A 312 12.29 3.61 -12.81
C THR A 312 12.03 2.10 -12.79
N THR A 313 11.89 1.54 -11.58
CA THR A 313 11.59 0.12 -11.35
C THR A 313 10.19 -0.02 -10.73
N PHE A 314 9.22 -0.57 -11.45
CA PHE A 314 7.90 -0.85 -10.88
C PHE A 314 7.86 -2.25 -10.27
N PRO A 315 7.38 -2.41 -9.02
CA PRO A 315 7.34 -3.72 -8.40
C PRO A 315 6.52 -4.68 -9.25
N VAL A 316 6.96 -5.94 -9.32
CA VAL A 316 6.22 -6.98 -10.04
C VAL A 316 4.94 -7.31 -9.29
N SER A 317 3.95 -7.78 -10.01
CA SER A 317 2.66 -8.06 -9.42
C SER A 317 2.71 -9.19 -8.41
N TYR A 318 1.70 -9.26 -7.52
CA TYR A 318 1.60 -10.38 -6.59
C TYR A 318 1.52 -11.74 -7.29
N ILE A 319 0.93 -11.80 -8.48
CA ILE A 319 0.84 -13.05 -9.26
C ILE A 319 2.23 -13.45 -9.73
N THR A 320 2.94 -12.54 -10.40
CA THR A 320 4.30 -12.82 -10.90
C THR A 320 5.26 -13.12 -9.74
N ASP A 321 5.20 -12.34 -8.65
CA ASP A 321 6.00 -12.56 -7.43
C ASP A 321 5.78 -13.97 -6.86
N PHE A 322 4.51 -14.39 -6.67
CA PHE A 322 4.23 -15.70 -6.09
C PHE A 322 4.61 -16.87 -7.00
N ILE A 323 4.37 -16.75 -8.31
CA ILE A 323 4.77 -17.80 -9.28
C ILE A 323 6.29 -17.85 -9.40
N PHE A 324 6.95 -16.69 -9.49
CA PHE A 324 8.41 -16.60 -9.57
C PHE A 324 9.08 -17.27 -8.38
N GLY A 325 8.57 -17.04 -7.17
CA GLY A 325 9.10 -17.66 -5.96
C GLY A 325 8.89 -19.17 -5.92
N PHE A 326 7.64 -19.61 -5.99
CA PHE A 326 7.27 -20.97 -5.55
C PHE A 326 6.45 -21.77 -6.58
N GLY A 327 6.27 -21.22 -7.78
CA GLY A 327 5.49 -21.83 -8.84
C GLY A 327 3.98 -21.64 -8.69
N ILE A 328 3.25 -22.07 -9.72
CA ILE A 328 1.85 -21.76 -9.91
C ILE A 328 0.95 -22.33 -8.81
N LEU A 329 1.20 -23.55 -8.35
CA LEU A 329 0.34 -24.19 -7.33
C LEU A 329 0.41 -23.43 -6.00
N PHE A 330 1.61 -23.06 -5.56
CA PHE A 330 1.80 -22.25 -4.37
C PHE A 330 1.22 -20.84 -4.57
N GLY A 331 1.43 -20.25 -5.75
CA GLY A 331 0.85 -18.96 -6.09
C GLY A 331 -0.68 -18.93 -5.99
N LEU A 332 -1.35 -19.96 -6.47
CA LEU A 332 -2.81 -20.10 -6.33
C LEU A 332 -3.23 -20.26 -4.86
N ALA A 333 -2.49 -21.04 -4.06
CA ALA A 333 -2.75 -21.16 -2.63
C ALA A 333 -2.59 -19.80 -1.91
N MET A 334 -1.55 -19.04 -2.22
CA MET A 334 -1.35 -17.70 -1.67
C MET A 334 -2.44 -16.73 -2.11
N ALA A 335 -2.89 -16.80 -3.36
CA ALA A 335 -4.02 -16.03 -3.87
C ALA A 335 -5.31 -16.33 -3.08
N PHE A 336 -5.58 -17.61 -2.81
CA PHE A 336 -6.71 -18.03 -1.97
C PHE A 336 -6.63 -17.42 -0.56
N PHE A 337 -5.47 -17.50 0.11
CA PHE A 337 -5.30 -16.94 1.44
C PHE A 337 -5.31 -15.41 1.46
N LEU A 338 -4.82 -14.75 0.41
CA LEU A 338 -4.94 -13.31 0.23
C LEU A 338 -6.43 -12.91 0.16
N GLY A 339 -7.23 -13.64 -0.62
CA GLY A 339 -8.68 -13.47 -0.67
C GLY A 339 -9.34 -13.57 0.71
N ARG A 340 -8.97 -14.61 1.48
CA ARG A 340 -9.46 -14.80 2.86
C ARG A 340 -9.04 -13.66 3.78
N LEU A 341 -7.78 -13.22 3.72
CA LEU A 341 -7.27 -12.08 4.46
C LEU A 341 -8.07 -10.80 4.16
N LEU A 342 -8.30 -10.49 2.89
CA LEU A 342 -9.08 -9.33 2.48
C LEU A 342 -10.52 -9.39 2.99
N LYS A 343 -11.16 -10.57 3.01
CA LYS A 343 -12.50 -10.74 3.59
C LYS A 343 -12.51 -10.48 5.08
N VAL A 344 -11.57 -11.08 5.82
CA VAL A 344 -11.49 -10.95 7.28
C VAL A 344 -11.25 -9.49 7.67
N LEU A 345 -10.28 -8.82 7.03
CA LEU A 345 -10.02 -7.40 7.25
C LEU A 345 -11.20 -6.53 6.85
N HIS A 346 -11.86 -6.82 5.73
CA HIS A 346 -13.09 -6.10 5.35
C HIS A 346 -14.15 -6.19 6.46
N MET A 347 -14.38 -7.38 7.04
CA MET A 347 -15.34 -7.53 8.14
C MET A 347 -14.93 -6.72 9.37
N TYR A 348 -13.66 -6.79 9.79
CA TYR A 348 -13.15 -6.01 10.91
C TYR A 348 -13.22 -4.50 10.69
N PHE A 349 -13.05 -4.06 9.45
CA PHE A 349 -13.11 -2.64 9.09
C PHE A 349 -14.51 -2.04 9.27
N TRP A 350 -15.54 -2.78 8.84
CA TRP A 350 -16.93 -2.29 8.89
C TRP A 350 -17.60 -2.48 10.24
N GLN A 351 -17.02 -3.30 11.11
CA GLN A 351 -17.58 -3.58 12.43
C GLN A 351 -17.13 -2.53 13.45
N ARG A 352 -18.12 -1.83 14.03
CA ARG A 352 -17.89 -0.74 15.00
C ARG A 352 -17.30 -1.19 16.35
N GLN A 353 -17.32 -2.50 16.65
CA GLN A 353 -16.82 -3.07 17.91
C GLN A 353 -15.55 -3.91 17.73
N SER A 354 -14.90 -3.81 16.56
CA SER A 354 -13.64 -4.50 16.31
C SER A 354 -12.53 -4.03 17.25
N HIS A 355 -11.62 -4.95 17.56
CA HIS A 355 -10.40 -4.61 18.28
C HIS A 355 -9.67 -3.44 17.58
N PRO A 356 -9.22 -2.40 18.29
CA PRO A 356 -8.63 -1.19 17.70
C PRO A 356 -7.44 -1.47 16.76
N VAL A 357 -6.60 -2.45 17.13
CA VAL A 357 -5.49 -2.92 16.27
C VAL A 357 -6.01 -3.50 14.96
N LEU A 358 -7.04 -4.36 15.00
CA LEU A 358 -7.61 -4.99 13.80
C LEU A 358 -8.29 -3.96 12.91
N PHE A 359 -8.98 -2.98 13.50
CA PHE A 359 -9.53 -1.86 12.75
C PHE A 359 -8.42 -1.03 12.08
N GLY A 360 -7.36 -0.68 12.83
CA GLY A 360 -6.20 0.04 12.30
C GLY A 360 -5.48 -0.71 11.18
N MET A 361 -5.25 -2.01 11.34
CA MET A 361 -4.71 -2.89 10.30
C MET A 361 -5.61 -2.93 9.07
N SER A 362 -6.93 -3.05 9.28
CA SER A 362 -7.87 -3.12 8.16
C SER A 362 -7.93 -1.81 7.40
N LEU A 363 -7.92 -0.66 8.10
CA LEU A 363 -7.80 0.66 7.49
C LEU A 363 -6.49 0.78 6.71
N PHE A 364 -5.37 0.38 7.31
CA PHE A 364 -4.05 0.44 6.66
C PHE A 364 -4.01 -0.37 5.36
N ILE A 365 -4.49 -1.61 5.37
CA ILE A 365 -4.56 -2.47 4.18
C ILE A 365 -5.56 -1.92 3.17
N PHE A 366 -6.72 -1.41 3.61
CA PHE A 366 -7.72 -0.82 2.72
C PHE A 366 -7.19 0.40 1.96
N LEU A 367 -6.45 1.29 2.64
CA LEU A 367 -5.77 2.44 2.02
C LEU A 367 -4.67 2.03 1.04
N ASN A 368 -4.09 0.85 1.23
CA ASN A 368 -2.99 0.32 0.44
C ASN A 368 -3.40 -0.84 -0.47
N VAL A 369 -4.69 -1.05 -0.72
CA VAL A 369 -5.17 -2.24 -1.44
C VAL A 369 -4.52 -2.34 -2.82
N PHE A 370 -4.35 -1.24 -3.55
CA PHE A 370 -3.66 -1.26 -4.84
C PHE A 370 -2.17 -1.56 -4.73
N ASN A 371 -1.51 -1.19 -3.62
CA ASN A 371 -0.14 -1.57 -3.35
C ASN A 371 -0.03 -3.07 -3.00
N VAL A 372 -1.00 -3.64 -2.28
CA VAL A 372 -1.08 -5.10 -2.02
C VAL A 372 -1.11 -5.86 -3.34
N LEU A 373 -1.94 -5.41 -4.28
CA LEU A 373 -2.11 -6.08 -5.57
C LEU A 373 -0.93 -5.86 -6.51
N ARG A 374 -0.35 -4.65 -6.52
CA ARG A 374 0.73 -4.30 -7.44
C ARG A 374 2.09 -4.80 -6.99
N ALA A 375 2.34 -4.91 -5.68
CA ALA A 375 3.69 -5.12 -5.15
C ALA A 375 3.91 -6.45 -4.43
N GLY A 376 2.90 -7.33 -4.40
CA GLY A 376 3.02 -8.65 -3.78
C GLY A 376 3.61 -8.61 -2.36
N THR A 377 4.74 -9.27 -2.18
CA THR A 377 5.55 -9.33 -0.96
C THR A 377 6.06 -7.99 -0.48
N GLY A 378 6.27 -7.01 -1.37
CA GLY A 378 6.63 -5.66 -0.99
C GLY A 378 5.63 -5.04 0.00
N MET A 379 4.36 -5.46 -0.03
CA MET A 379 3.36 -5.01 0.95
C MET A 379 3.51 -5.66 2.33
N LEU A 380 4.08 -6.87 2.42
CA LEU A 380 4.37 -7.51 3.72
C LEU A 380 5.36 -6.67 4.52
N GLN A 381 6.37 -6.12 3.85
CA GLN A 381 7.35 -5.23 4.46
C GLN A 381 6.68 -4.00 5.11
N VAL A 382 5.85 -3.28 4.34
CA VAL A 382 5.17 -2.08 4.84
C VAL A 382 4.16 -2.44 5.95
N THR A 383 3.54 -3.62 5.85
CA THR A 383 2.63 -4.14 6.89
C THR A 383 3.39 -4.49 8.18
N LEU A 384 4.59 -5.07 8.07
CA LEU A 384 5.43 -5.37 9.22
C LEU A 384 5.89 -4.07 9.92
N MET A 385 6.28 -3.06 9.14
CA MET A 385 6.60 -1.74 9.69
C MET A 385 5.40 -1.12 10.40
N PHE A 386 4.21 -1.21 9.81
CA PHE A 386 2.98 -0.80 10.47
C PHE A 386 2.75 -1.56 11.79
N LEU A 387 2.95 -2.87 11.83
CA LEU A 387 2.78 -3.70 13.04
C LEU A 387 3.80 -3.36 14.12
N ILE A 388 5.05 -3.06 13.75
CA ILE A 388 6.07 -2.59 14.68
C ILE A 388 5.63 -1.26 15.30
N THR A 389 5.20 -0.30 14.48
CA THR A 389 4.65 0.98 14.98
C THR A 389 3.42 0.78 15.85
N ALA A 390 2.52 -0.13 15.45
CA ALA A 390 1.34 -0.50 16.22
C ALA A 390 1.71 -1.10 17.59
N CYS A 391 2.81 -1.85 17.71
CA CYS A 391 3.30 -2.34 19.01
C CYS A 391 3.68 -1.18 19.95
N PHE A 392 4.24 -0.09 19.42
CA PHE A 392 4.51 1.12 20.20
C PHE A 392 3.23 1.85 20.62
N VAL A 393 2.22 1.89 19.75
CA VAL A 393 0.94 2.56 20.01
C VAL A 393 0.04 1.77 20.96
N PHE A 394 -0.25 0.51 20.63
CA PHE A 394 -1.23 -0.33 21.34
C PHE A 394 -0.60 -1.27 22.38
N GLY A 395 0.72 -1.48 22.34
CA GLY A 395 1.41 -2.47 23.15
C GLY A 395 1.51 -3.84 22.48
N PHE A 396 2.65 -4.53 22.69
CA PHE A 396 2.96 -5.81 22.06
C PHE A 396 1.92 -6.90 22.32
N ALA A 397 1.42 -7.02 23.55
CA ALA A 397 0.42 -8.04 23.90
C ALA A 397 -0.90 -7.88 23.11
N ASN A 398 -1.36 -6.64 22.94
CA ASN A 398 -2.57 -6.32 22.19
C ASN A 398 -2.38 -6.62 20.69
N VAL A 399 -1.23 -6.25 20.13
CA VAL A 399 -0.91 -6.55 18.72
C VAL A 399 -0.77 -8.04 18.49
N LYS A 400 -0.04 -8.76 19.36
CA LYS A 400 0.12 -10.22 19.28
C LYS A 400 -1.24 -10.92 19.33
N SER A 401 -2.12 -10.52 20.23
CA SER A 401 -3.48 -11.07 20.35
C SER A 401 -4.28 -10.84 19.06
N ALA A 402 -4.28 -9.60 18.55
CA ALA A 402 -4.96 -9.24 17.31
C ALA A 402 -4.44 -10.03 16.11
N VAL A 403 -3.12 -10.09 15.91
CA VAL A 403 -2.49 -10.85 14.81
C VAL A 403 -2.79 -12.34 14.92
N THR A 404 -2.76 -12.90 16.13
CA THR A 404 -3.10 -14.32 16.36
C THR A 404 -4.57 -14.59 15.99
N SER A 405 -5.48 -13.68 16.35
CA SER A 405 -6.89 -13.78 15.95
C SER A 405 -7.05 -13.72 14.43
N LEU A 406 -6.41 -12.72 13.80
CA LEU A 406 -6.42 -12.56 12.34
C LEU A 406 -5.94 -13.84 11.63
N VAL A 407 -4.81 -14.41 12.06
CA VAL A 407 -4.27 -15.65 11.49
C VAL A 407 -5.27 -16.80 11.66
N LYS A 408 -5.86 -16.99 12.86
CA LYS A 408 -6.86 -18.04 13.09
C LYS A 408 -8.06 -17.91 12.16
N ASP A 409 -8.54 -16.69 11.94
CA ASP A 409 -9.70 -16.42 11.07
C ASP A 409 -9.36 -16.66 9.60
N VAL A 410 -8.17 -16.20 9.18
CA VAL A 410 -7.67 -16.40 7.81
C VAL A 410 -7.46 -17.87 7.52
N PHE A 411 -6.90 -18.66 8.43
CA PHE A 411 -6.71 -20.11 8.20
C PHE A 411 -7.93 -20.95 8.56
N GLY A 412 -8.97 -20.36 9.17
CA GLY A 412 -10.16 -21.08 9.59
C GLY A 412 -9.93 -22.06 10.75
N PHE A 413 -8.89 -21.84 11.57
CA PHE A 413 -8.56 -22.67 12.74
C PHE A 413 -9.50 -22.46 13.94
N GLN A 414 -10.74 -22.06 13.69
CA GLN A 414 -11.70 -21.78 14.75
C GLN A 414 -12.43 -23.06 15.17
N SER A 415 -12.47 -23.32 16.48
CA SER A 415 -13.39 -24.27 17.09
C SER A 415 -14.81 -23.83 16.78
N LEU A 416 -15.59 -24.68 16.09
CA LEU A 416 -17.02 -24.57 15.85
C LEU A 416 -17.81 -24.53 17.18
N LYS A 417 -17.72 -23.43 17.93
CA LYS A 417 -18.76 -23.08 18.90
C LYS A 417 -19.70 -22.12 18.19
N ASN A 418 -20.84 -22.70 17.81
CA ASN A 418 -21.87 -22.17 16.94
C ASN A 418 -22.29 -20.72 17.24
N THR A 419 -21.88 -19.79 16.38
CA THR A 419 -22.68 -18.62 16.01
C THR A 419 -22.27 -18.14 14.63
N VAL A 420 -22.89 -18.69 13.58
CA VAL A 420 -22.77 -18.16 12.22
C VAL A 420 -23.52 -16.83 12.18
N TYR A 421 -22.80 -15.71 12.07
CA TYR A 421 -23.41 -14.41 11.92
C TYR A 421 -23.94 -14.22 10.48
N LYS A 422 -25.22 -13.86 10.36
CA LYS A 422 -25.77 -13.31 9.12
C LYS A 422 -25.29 -11.85 9.01
N PRO A 423 -24.63 -11.44 7.90
CA PRO A 423 -24.31 -10.03 7.70
C PRO A 423 -25.58 -9.19 7.83
N LEU A 424 -25.46 -7.99 8.40
CA LEU A 424 -26.52 -6.97 8.36
C LEU A 424 -26.86 -6.71 6.90
N ALA A 425 -27.90 -7.42 6.42
CA ALA A 425 -28.64 -7.01 5.25
C ALA A 425 -29.11 -5.58 5.50
N ASP A 426 -29.01 -4.75 4.46
CA ASP A 426 -29.48 -3.38 4.41
C ASP A 426 -30.72 -3.17 5.27
N SER A 427 -30.52 -2.59 6.47
CA SER A 427 -31.60 -1.88 7.12
C SER A 427 -31.77 -0.59 6.33
N GLY A 428 -32.45 -0.70 5.19
CA GLY A 428 -33.18 0.38 4.54
C GLY A 428 -34.19 0.92 5.53
N GLY A 429 -33.71 1.72 6.48
CA GLY A 429 -34.52 2.57 7.31
C GLY A 429 -34.73 3.87 6.55
N VAL A 430 -35.78 3.90 5.73
CA VAL A 430 -36.44 5.16 5.37
C VAL A 430 -36.82 5.84 6.69
N ARG A 431 -36.15 6.94 7.02
CA ARG A 431 -36.72 8.11 7.70
C ARG A 431 -35.94 9.36 7.33
#